data_AF-A0A3D3GZI2-F1
#
_entry.id   AF-A0A3D3GZI2-F1
#
_cell.length_a   1.000
_cell.length_b   1.000
_cell.length_c   1.000
_cell.angle_alpha   90.00
_cell.angle_beta   90.00
_cell.angle_gamma   90.00
#
_symmetry.space_group_name_H-M   'P 1'
#
loop_
_entity.id
_entity.type
_entity.pdbx_description
1 polymer ?
#
loop_
_entity_poly.entity_id
_entity_poly.type
_entity_poly.pdbx_seq_one_letter_code
_entity_poly.pdbx_strand_id
1 'polypeptide(L)'
;MFFVVVVTVVFVIISIYFFFRAENLQRQLISQQRESLLTLKENKLLVESITLVATREQEFSKAKLQRLKVYAKESFNEKIALHTELISPLINNYSIIFRECLKGKGRLKLVSQKCFENQDSSAYKKFVALIVTSDKKLKRYWSSDNLNGFLFLVDALLTMDDDKNNADLPIEIKKSNCNS
;
A
#
# COMPACT_ATOMS: atom_id res chain seq x y z
N MET A 1 47.04 -1.26 -60.77
CA MET A 1 47.06 -2.41 -59.83
C MET A 1 47.17 -1.96 -58.37
N PHE A 2 48.12 -1.10 -57.99
CA PHE A 2 48.27 -0.60 -56.61
C PHE A 2 47.02 0.05 -55.99
N PHE A 3 46.30 0.90 -56.72
CA PHE A 3 45.08 1.55 -56.22
C PHE A 3 44.01 0.54 -55.79
N VAL A 4 43.81 -0.52 -56.58
CA VAL A 4 42.85 -1.59 -56.26
C VAL A 4 43.26 -2.35 -54.99
N VAL A 5 44.56 -2.60 -54.81
CA VAL A 5 45.08 -3.25 -53.60
C VAL A 5 44.83 -2.40 -52.35
N VAL A 6 45.05 -1.08 -52.42
CA VAL A 6 44.82 -0.17 -51.30
C VAL A 6 43.33 -0.16 -50.90
N VAL A 7 42.42 -0.05 -51.88
CA VAL A 7 40.98 -0.09 -51.61
C VAL A 7 40.56 -1.41 -50.97
N THR A 8 41.09 -2.54 -51.44
CA THR A 8 40.83 -3.85 -50.85
C THR A 8 41.31 -3.96 -49.41
N VAL A 9 42.51 -3.46 -49.10
CA VAL A 9 43.06 -3.49 -47.73
C VAL A 9 42.19 -2.67 -46.77
N VAL A 10 41.79 -1.46 -47.18
CA VAL A 10 40.91 -0.60 -46.37
C VAL A 10 39.56 -1.29 -46.13
N PHE A 11 38.99 -1.90 -47.17
CA PHE A 11 37.73 -2.64 -47.05
C PHE A 11 37.82 -3.80 -46.05
N VAL A 12 38.92 -4.56 -46.07
CA VAL A 12 39.15 -5.68 -45.13
C VAL A 12 39.23 -5.16 -43.68
N ILE A 13 39.99 -4.08 -43.44
CA ILE A 13 40.13 -3.49 -42.10
C ILE A 13 38.77 -3.01 -41.57
N ILE A 14 38.01 -2.30 -42.41
CA ILE A 14 36.67 -1.81 -42.05
C ILE A 14 35.73 -2.97 -41.74
N SER A 15 35.74 -4.01 -42.58
CA SER A 15 34.89 -5.20 -42.39
C SER A 15 35.17 -5.90 -41.06
N ILE A 16 36.45 -6.08 -40.72
CA ILE A 16 36.86 -6.66 -39.43
C ILE A 16 36.41 -5.79 -38.26
N TYR A 17 36.60 -4.47 -38.35
CA TYR A 17 36.17 -3.54 -37.31
C TYR A 17 34.65 -3.60 -37.07
N PHE A 18 33.85 -3.56 -38.14
CA PHE A 18 32.40 -3.63 -38.02
C PHE A 18 31.93 -4.99 -37.51
N PHE A 19 32.61 -6.08 -37.87
CA PHE A 19 32.31 -7.42 -37.36
C PHE A 19 32.45 -7.47 -35.83
N PHE A 20 33.61 -7.06 -35.29
CA PHE A 20 33.82 -7.05 -33.84
C PHE A 20 32.89 -6.08 -33.11
N ARG A 21 32.61 -4.93 -33.71
CA ARG A 21 31.66 -3.97 -33.14
C ARG A 21 30.24 -4.53 -33.08
N ALA A 22 29.78 -5.20 -34.13
CA ALA A 22 28.47 -5.85 -34.16
C ALA A 22 28.38 -6.98 -33.13
N GLU A 23 29.42 -7.81 -33.01
CA GLU A 23 29.48 -8.88 -32.03
C GLU A 23 29.40 -8.34 -30.59
N ASN A 24 30.14 -7.27 -30.28
CA ASN A 24 30.10 -6.65 -28.96
C ASN A 24 28.71 -6.06 -28.64
N LEU A 25 28.09 -5.39 -29.61
CA LEU A 25 26.73 -4.86 -29.46
C LEU A 25 25.70 -5.99 -29.25
N GLN A 26 25.81 -7.09 -30.00
CA GLN A 26 24.92 -8.24 -29.84
C GLN A 26 25.06 -8.86 -28.44
N ARG A 27 26.29 -9.01 -27.93
CA ARG A 27 26.52 -9.52 -26.56
C ARG A 27 25.92 -8.58 -25.51
N GLN A 28 26.10 -7.27 -25.67
CA GLN A 28 25.51 -6.27 -24.77
C GLN A 28 23.99 -6.34 -24.78
N LEU A 29 23.38 -6.43 -25.96
CA LEU A 29 21.93 -6.50 -26.12
C LEU A 29 21.36 -7.76 -25.45
N ILE A 30 22.00 -8.92 -25.65
CA ILE A 30 21.61 -10.18 -25.00
C ILE A 30 21.72 -10.06 -23.47
N SER A 31 22.80 -9.45 -22.97
CA SER A 31 22.97 -9.23 -21.52
C SER A 31 21.87 -8.32 -20.97
N GLN A 32 21.59 -7.20 -21.63
CA GLN A 32 20.55 -6.26 -21.21
C GLN A 32 19.15 -6.86 -21.27
N GLN A 33 18.85 -7.67 -22.29
CA GLN A 33 17.57 -8.40 -22.36
C GLN A 33 17.44 -9.37 -21.19
N ARG A 34 18.51 -10.12 -20.88
CA ARG A 34 18.51 -11.04 -19.74
C ARG A 34 18.31 -10.29 -18.42
N GLU A 35 19.04 -9.21 -18.21
CA GLU A 35 18.91 -8.35 -17.01
C GLU A 35 17.52 -7.73 -16.89
N SER A 36 16.94 -7.27 -18.00
CA SER A 36 15.57 -6.75 -18.02
C SER A 36 14.55 -7.83 -17.66
N LEU A 37 14.69 -9.06 -18.17
CA LEU A 37 13.79 -10.17 -17.83
C LEU A 37 13.91 -10.57 -16.36
N LEU A 38 15.14 -10.60 -15.82
CA LEU A 38 15.38 -10.85 -14.39
C LEU A 38 14.74 -9.75 -13.53
N THR A 39 14.94 -8.48 -13.90
CA THR A 39 14.34 -7.33 -13.20
C THR A 39 12.81 -7.39 -13.22
N LEU A 40 12.20 -7.78 -14.34
CA LEU A 40 10.74 -7.96 -14.43
C LEU A 40 10.25 -9.08 -13.51
N LYS A 41 10.99 -10.19 -13.43
CA LYS A 41 10.66 -11.30 -12.53
C LYS A 41 10.77 -10.90 -11.06
N GLU A 42 11.84 -10.19 -10.69
CA GLU A 42 12.03 -9.68 -9.33
C GLU A 42 10.95 -8.66 -8.95
N ASN A 43 10.64 -7.71 -9.83
CA ASN A 43 9.56 -6.75 -9.61
C ASN A 43 8.20 -7.44 -9.43
N LYS A 44 7.91 -8.49 -10.21
CA LYS A 44 6.68 -9.28 -10.05
C LYS A 44 6.61 -9.92 -8.66
N LEU A 45 7.70 -10.56 -8.21
CA LEU A 45 7.77 -11.17 -6.88
C LEU A 45 7.61 -10.14 -5.75
N LEU A 46 8.19 -8.95 -5.91
CA LEU A 46 8.01 -7.84 -4.96
C LEU A 46 6.54 -7.39 -4.90
N VAL A 47 5.89 -7.21 -6.05
CA VAL A 47 4.46 -6.82 -6.11
C VAL A 47 3.56 -7.89 -5.49
N GLU A 48 3.84 -9.17 -5.72
CA GLU A 48 3.12 -10.29 -5.10
C GLU A 48 3.29 -10.29 -3.57
N SER A 49 4.52 -10.08 -3.10
CA SER A 49 4.83 -10.01 -1.65
C SER A 49 4.11 -8.84 -0.98
N ILE A 50 4.12 -7.66 -1.61
CA ILE A 50 3.42 -6.48 -1.08
C ILE A 50 1.90 -6.69 -1.10
N THR A 51 1.37 -7.36 -2.12
CA THR A 51 -0.06 -7.70 -2.18
C THR A 51 -0.44 -8.64 -1.06
N LEU A 52 0.39 -9.63 -0.74
CA LEU A 52 0.20 -10.53 0.39
C LEU A 52 0.21 -9.78 1.73
N VAL A 53 1.12 -8.83 1.93
CA VAL A 53 1.13 -7.97 3.13
C VAL A 53 -0.18 -7.18 3.23
N ALA A 54 -0.62 -6.57 2.13
CA ALA A 54 -1.86 -5.78 2.10
C ALA A 54 -3.11 -6.64 2.41
N THR A 55 -3.15 -7.90 1.98
CA THR A 55 -4.27 -8.80 2.32
C THR A 55 -4.25 -9.25 3.77
N ARG A 56 -3.07 -9.50 4.35
CA ARG A 56 -2.94 -9.82 5.79
C ARG A 56 -3.33 -8.64 6.67
N GLU A 57 -2.86 -7.44 6.35
CA GLU A 57 -3.25 -6.23 7.08
C GLU A 57 -4.76 -5.93 6.97
N GLN A 58 -5.37 -6.26 5.83
CA GLN A 58 -6.83 -6.21 5.69
C GLN A 58 -7.52 -7.21 6.63
N GLU A 59 -7.02 -8.44 6.76
CA GLU A 59 -7.57 -9.45 7.68
C GLU A 59 -7.49 -8.96 9.14
N PHE A 60 -6.35 -8.41 9.55
CA PHE A 60 -6.19 -7.83 10.90
C PHE A 60 -7.13 -6.64 11.13
N SER A 61 -7.24 -5.74 10.15
CA SER A 61 -8.13 -4.58 10.24
C SER A 61 -9.60 -5.00 10.31
N LYS A 62 -10.01 -6.02 9.55
CA LYS A 62 -11.36 -6.60 9.63
C LYS A 62 -11.63 -7.25 10.99
N ALA A 63 -10.65 -7.98 11.54
CA ALA A 63 -10.77 -8.58 12.86
C ALA A 63 -10.95 -7.51 13.95
N LYS A 64 -10.16 -6.41 13.91
CA LYS A 64 -10.33 -5.25 14.80
C LYS A 64 -11.72 -4.63 14.66
N LEU A 65 -12.18 -4.38 13.43
CA LEU A 65 -13.52 -3.84 13.18
C LEU A 65 -14.63 -4.74 13.74
N GLN A 66 -14.49 -6.05 13.58
CA GLN A 66 -15.47 -7.02 14.08
C GLN A 66 -15.55 -6.99 15.61
N ARG A 67 -14.40 -6.91 16.30
CA ARG A 67 -14.37 -6.74 17.77
C ARG A 67 -15.09 -5.46 18.20
N LEU A 68 -14.87 -4.36 17.48
CA LEU A 68 -15.55 -3.09 17.74
C LEU A 68 -17.07 -3.18 17.54
N LYS A 69 -17.52 -3.91 16.51
CA LYS A 69 -18.95 -4.18 16.27
C LYS A 69 -19.58 -5.03 17.37
N VAL A 70 -18.86 -6.03 17.88
CA VAL A 70 -19.33 -6.87 19.01
C VAL A 70 -19.45 -6.01 20.28
N TYR A 71 -18.41 -5.23 20.60
CA TYR A 71 -18.43 -4.31 21.74
C TYR A 71 -19.58 -3.30 21.66
N ALA A 72 -19.85 -2.74 20.48
CA ALA A 72 -20.97 -1.82 20.27
C ALA A 72 -22.33 -2.45 20.60
N LYS A 73 -22.51 -3.73 20.24
CA LYS A 73 -23.74 -4.48 20.53
C LYS A 73 -23.89 -4.78 22.02
N GLU A 74 -22.82 -5.22 22.67
CA GLU A 74 -22.82 -5.55 24.10
C GLU A 74 -23.01 -4.31 24.99
N SER A 75 -22.44 -3.18 24.60
CA SER A 75 -22.54 -1.91 25.32
C SER A 75 -23.78 -1.07 24.94
N PHE A 76 -24.62 -1.55 24.02
CA PHE A 76 -25.75 -0.81 23.42
C PHE A 76 -25.37 0.60 22.95
N ASN A 77 -24.11 0.79 22.53
CA ASN A 77 -23.59 2.11 22.17
C ASN A 77 -23.84 2.38 20.68
N GLU A 78 -24.95 3.07 20.41
CA GLU A 78 -25.38 3.42 19.05
C GLU A 78 -24.35 4.29 18.30
N LYS A 79 -23.58 5.12 19.01
CA LYS A 79 -22.52 5.94 18.39
C LYS A 79 -21.40 5.08 17.83
N ILE A 80 -20.98 4.06 18.58
CA ILE A 80 -19.94 3.12 18.15
C ILE A 80 -20.48 2.26 17.00
N ALA A 81 -21.74 1.83 17.08
CA ALA A 81 -22.38 1.09 15.99
C ALA A 81 -22.37 1.88 14.69
N LEU A 82 -22.85 3.14 14.70
CA LEU A 82 -22.82 4.04 13.54
C LEU A 82 -21.40 4.29 13.03
N HIS A 83 -20.44 4.52 13.93
CA HIS A 83 -19.04 4.69 13.57
C HIS A 83 -18.50 3.47 12.82
N THR A 84 -18.71 2.25 13.34
CA THR A 84 -18.23 1.01 12.70
C THR A 84 -18.88 0.73 11.35
N GLU A 85 -20.12 1.18 11.15
CA GLU A 85 -20.81 1.09 9.87
C GLU A 85 -20.17 2.04 8.85
N LEU A 86 -19.94 3.30 9.23
CA LEU A 86 -19.36 4.33 8.38
C LEU A 86 -17.93 4.00 7.91
N ILE A 87 -17.11 3.36 8.73
CA ILE A 87 -15.74 2.99 8.36
C ILE A 87 -15.66 1.63 7.65
N SER A 88 -16.71 0.80 7.71
CA SER A 88 -16.71 -0.54 7.15
C SER A 88 -16.29 -0.63 5.68
N PRO A 89 -16.73 0.28 4.77
CA PRO A 89 -16.37 0.20 3.35
C PRO A 89 -14.87 0.44 3.13
N LEU A 90 -14.26 1.31 3.95
CA LEU A 90 -12.82 1.57 3.91
C LEU A 90 -12.04 0.31 4.31
N ILE A 91 -12.40 -0.31 5.43
CA ILE A 91 -11.72 -1.50 5.97
C ILE A 91 -11.93 -2.72 5.07
N ASN A 92 -13.14 -2.89 4.54
CA ASN A 92 -13.45 -4.02 3.67
C ASN A 92 -12.67 -4.02 2.36
N ASN A 93 -12.27 -2.83 1.90
CA ASN A 93 -11.50 -2.61 0.68
C ASN A 93 -10.04 -2.24 0.94
N TYR A 94 -9.52 -2.50 2.16
CA TYR A 94 -8.17 -2.08 2.56
C TYR A 94 -7.09 -2.44 1.54
N SER A 95 -7.04 -3.69 1.07
CA SER A 95 -5.99 -4.14 0.15
C SER A 95 -6.08 -3.46 -1.23
N ILE A 96 -7.27 -3.04 -1.65
CA ILE A 96 -7.47 -2.29 -2.89
C ILE A 96 -6.93 -0.87 -2.71
N ILE A 97 -7.31 -0.22 -1.61
CA ILE A 97 -6.88 1.14 -1.29
C ILE A 97 -5.36 1.21 -1.12
N PHE A 98 -4.79 0.25 -0.38
CA PHE A 98 -3.36 0.10 -0.17
C PHE A 98 -2.61 0.02 -1.51
N ARG A 99 -3.04 -0.88 -2.40
CA ARG A 99 -2.40 -1.06 -3.71
C ARG A 99 -2.52 0.16 -4.62
N GLU A 100 -3.65 0.86 -4.59
CA GLU A 100 -3.79 2.13 -5.33
C GLU A 100 -2.87 3.22 -4.76
N CYS A 101 -2.69 3.27 -3.44
CA CYS A 101 -1.77 4.22 -2.80
C CYS A 101 -0.29 3.95 -3.10
N LEU A 102 0.09 2.70 -3.44
CA LEU A 102 1.45 2.39 -3.91
C LEU A 102 1.78 2.99 -5.27
N LYS A 103 0.76 3.25 -6.10
CA LYS A 103 0.95 3.80 -7.46
C LYS A 103 1.31 5.29 -7.45
N GLY A 104 1.23 5.96 -6.30
CA GLY A 104 1.61 7.36 -6.13
C GLY A 104 0.71 8.14 -5.18
N LYS A 105 1.05 9.42 -4.98
CA LYS A 105 0.27 10.37 -4.17
C LYS A 105 -1.04 10.76 -4.88
N GLY A 106 -2.03 11.22 -4.12
CA GLY A 106 -3.31 11.70 -4.64
C GLY A 106 -4.33 10.59 -4.93
N ARG A 107 -4.06 9.36 -4.46
CA ARG A 107 -4.83 8.16 -4.82
C ARG A 107 -5.85 7.76 -3.77
N LEU A 108 -5.59 8.05 -2.48
CA LEU A 108 -6.39 7.59 -1.35
C LEU A 108 -7.83 8.07 -1.47
N LYS A 109 -8.06 9.37 -1.68
CA LYS A 109 -9.42 9.92 -1.73
C LYS A 109 -10.22 9.36 -2.91
N LEU A 110 -9.58 9.26 -4.08
CA LEU A 110 -10.21 8.77 -5.31
C LEU A 110 -10.60 7.30 -5.20
N VAL A 111 -9.69 6.45 -4.68
CA VAL A 111 -10.01 5.02 -4.52
C VAL A 111 -11.03 4.81 -3.40
N SER A 112 -10.92 5.54 -2.28
CA SER A 112 -11.91 5.48 -1.20
C SER A 112 -13.29 5.85 -1.71
N GLN A 113 -13.43 6.92 -2.50
CA GLN A 113 -14.72 7.28 -3.09
C GLN A 113 -15.35 6.11 -3.87
N LYS A 114 -14.59 5.47 -4.76
CA LYS A 114 -15.06 4.31 -5.53
C LYS A 114 -15.48 3.14 -4.64
N CYS A 115 -14.75 2.89 -3.55
CA CYS A 115 -15.09 1.82 -2.60
C CYS A 115 -16.41 2.06 -1.87
N PHE A 116 -16.79 3.32 -1.64
CA PHE A 116 -18.04 3.70 -0.98
C PHE A 116 -19.22 3.81 -1.94
N GLU A 117 -18.99 4.27 -3.17
CA GLU A 117 -20.03 4.37 -4.22
C GLU A 117 -20.62 3.00 -4.60
N ASN A 118 -19.85 1.92 -4.46
CA ASN A 118 -20.35 0.55 -4.66
C ASN A 118 -21.42 0.13 -3.63
N GLN A 119 -21.57 0.84 -2.52
CA GLN A 119 -22.58 0.58 -1.48
C GLN A 119 -23.69 1.63 -1.47
N ASP A 120 -23.32 2.91 -1.35
CA ASP A 120 -24.24 4.03 -1.32
C ASP A 120 -23.50 5.32 -1.71
N SER A 121 -24.05 6.04 -2.68
CA SER A 121 -23.52 7.33 -3.13
C SER A 121 -23.46 8.38 -2.00
N SER A 122 -24.32 8.26 -0.98
CA SER A 122 -24.33 9.12 0.20
C SER A 122 -23.30 8.73 1.27
N ALA A 123 -22.86 7.47 1.30
CA ALA A 123 -21.99 6.95 2.35
C ALA A 123 -20.62 7.62 2.35
N TYR A 124 -20.05 7.90 1.17
CA TYR A 124 -18.77 8.60 1.08
C TYR A 124 -18.82 9.99 1.72
N LYS A 125 -19.90 10.75 1.48
CA LYS A 125 -20.08 12.09 2.07
C LYS A 125 -20.18 12.02 3.59
N LYS A 126 -20.91 11.05 4.13
CA LYS A 126 -21.03 10.83 5.58
C LYS A 126 -19.69 10.45 6.21
N PHE A 127 -18.92 9.59 5.55
CA PHE A 127 -17.57 9.23 5.99
C PHE A 127 -16.61 10.43 5.98
N VAL A 128 -16.61 11.23 4.91
CA VAL A 128 -15.79 12.45 4.85
C VAL A 128 -16.22 13.45 5.93
N ALA A 129 -17.52 13.61 6.17
CA ALA A 129 -18.01 14.46 7.25
C ALA A 129 -17.47 13.98 8.61
N LEU A 130 -17.55 12.67 8.89
CA LEU A 130 -16.99 12.07 10.11
C LEU A 130 -15.51 12.43 10.28
N ILE A 131 -14.68 12.29 9.23
CA ILE A 131 -13.26 12.65 9.30
C ILE A 131 -13.06 14.15 9.55
N VAL A 132 -13.81 15.01 8.86
CA VAL A 132 -13.63 16.46 8.93
C VAL A 132 -14.07 17.03 10.28
N THR A 133 -15.08 16.42 10.91
CA THR A 133 -15.56 16.78 12.26
C THR A 133 -14.78 16.09 13.38
N SER A 134 -13.90 15.13 13.05
CA SER A 134 -13.05 14.44 14.01
C SER A 134 -11.84 15.28 14.43
N ASP A 135 -10.93 14.67 15.18
CA ASP A 135 -9.74 15.32 15.68
C ASP A 135 -8.77 15.79 14.57
N LYS A 136 -7.79 16.62 14.97
CA LYS A 136 -6.80 17.18 14.04
C LYS A 136 -5.94 16.09 13.38
N LYS A 137 -5.73 14.95 14.05
CA LYS A 137 -4.89 13.86 13.52
C LYS A 137 -5.60 13.16 12.35
N LEU A 138 -6.86 12.77 12.51
CA LEU A 138 -7.68 12.14 11.45
C LEU A 138 -7.75 13.01 10.20
N LYS A 139 -8.02 14.31 10.37
CA LYS A 139 -8.03 15.26 9.26
C LYS A 139 -6.67 15.35 8.56
N ARG A 140 -5.56 15.33 9.30
CA ARG A 140 -4.19 15.36 8.75
C ARG A 140 -3.89 14.10 7.96
N TYR A 141 -4.21 12.93 8.50
CA TYR A 141 -3.97 11.65 7.81
C TYR A 141 -4.76 11.58 6.50
N TRP A 142 -6.04 11.94 6.52
CA TRP A 142 -6.87 12.04 5.32
C TRP A 142 -6.35 13.06 4.29
N SER A 143 -5.89 14.23 4.76
CA SER A 143 -5.39 15.28 3.87
C SER A 143 -4.09 14.91 3.15
N SER A 144 -3.28 14.02 3.74
CA SER A 144 -2.00 13.61 3.17
C SER A 144 -2.13 12.80 1.86
N ASP A 145 -3.28 12.16 1.65
CA ASP A 145 -3.70 11.52 0.39
C ASP A 145 -2.64 10.57 -0.21
N ASN A 146 -2.03 9.75 0.64
CA ASN A 146 -0.98 8.80 0.28
C ASN A 146 -1.04 7.55 1.17
N LEU A 147 -0.14 6.60 0.94
CA LEU A 147 -0.10 5.34 1.67
C LEU A 147 0.06 5.52 3.18
N ASN A 148 0.99 6.35 3.63
CA ASN A 148 1.19 6.59 5.07
C ASN A 148 -0.06 7.20 5.71
N GLY A 149 -0.68 8.16 5.01
CA GLY A 149 -1.97 8.71 5.39
C GLY A 149 -3.04 7.66 5.60
N PHE A 150 -3.16 6.74 4.64
CA PHE A 150 -4.10 5.63 4.71
C PHE A 150 -3.83 4.73 5.92
N LEU A 151 -2.58 4.32 6.14
CA LEU A 151 -2.21 3.44 7.25
C LEU A 151 -2.54 4.05 8.61
N PHE A 152 -2.11 5.30 8.83
CA PHE A 152 -2.39 6.00 10.08
C PHE A 152 -3.88 6.30 10.26
N LEU A 153 -4.60 6.57 9.17
CA LEU A 153 -6.05 6.78 9.21
C LEU A 153 -6.78 5.51 9.64
N VAL A 154 -6.46 4.36 9.05
CA VAL A 154 -7.09 3.08 9.39
C VAL A 154 -6.82 2.72 10.84
N ASP A 155 -5.59 2.86 11.31
CA ASP A 155 -5.25 2.55 12.69
C ASP A 155 -5.94 3.49 13.68
N ALA A 156 -6.00 4.79 13.39
CA ALA A 156 -6.74 5.77 14.20
C ALA A 156 -8.26 5.55 14.21
N LEU A 157 -8.84 5.08 13.10
CA LEU A 157 -10.28 4.75 13.04
C LEU A 157 -10.60 3.45 13.80
N LEU A 158 -9.65 2.53 13.90
CA LEU A 158 -9.86 1.25 14.59
C LEU A 158 -9.50 1.30 16.07
N THR A 159 -8.70 2.29 16.47
CA THR A 159 -8.37 2.58 17.87
C THR A 159 -9.36 3.61 18.38
N MET A 160 -10.42 3.17 19.06
CA MET A 160 -11.21 4.08 19.88
C MET A 160 -10.27 4.57 20.99
N ASP A 161 -10.02 5.88 21.09
CA ASP A 161 -9.23 6.45 22.17
C ASP A 161 -9.78 5.97 23.53
N ASP A 162 -9.09 5.02 24.16
CA ASP A 162 -9.23 4.75 25.60
C ASP A 162 -8.79 5.98 26.45
N ASP A 163 -8.18 6.98 25.81
CA ASP A 163 -7.63 8.20 26.42
C ASP A 163 -8.69 9.21 26.91
N LYS A 164 -9.98 8.97 26.70
CA LYS A 164 -11.04 9.78 27.36
C LYS A 164 -11.59 9.20 28.65
N ASN A 165 -11.20 7.97 29.03
CA ASN A 165 -11.60 7.34 30.30
C ASN A 165 -10.42 6.85 31.17
N ASN A 166 -9.17 6.99 30.74
CA ASN A 166 -7.98 6.63 31.55
C ASN A 166 -7.41 7.82 32.35
N ALA A 167 -8.27 8.65 32.93
CA ALA A 167 -7.93 9.32 34.18
C ALA A 167 -8.50 8.43 35.29
N ASP A 168 -7.61 7.86 36.09
CA ASP A 168 -7.85 6.93 37.21
C ASP A 168 -8.21 5.48 36.85
N LEU A 169 -7.17 4.63 36.78
CA LEU A 169 -7.10 3.40 37.59
C LEU A 169 -5.66 2.85 37.58
N PRO A 170 -5.02 2.64 38.75
CA PRO A 170 -3.70 2.05 38.82
C PRO A 170 -3.81 0.55 38.58
N ILE A 171 -3.09 0.05 37.57
CA ILE A 171 -2.94 -1.39 37.33
C ILE A 171 -2.04 -1.94 38.44
N GLU A 172 -2.65 -2.53 39.48
CA GLU A 172 -1.95 -3.45 40.37
C GLU A 172 -1.60 -4.73 39.60
N ILE A 173 -0.34 -4.86 39.22
CA ILE A 173 0.23 -6.12 38.75
C ILE A 173 0.40 -7.02 39.98
N LYS A 174 -0.55 -7.93 40.23
CA LYS A 174 -0.31 -9.08 41.11
C LYS A 174 0.81 -9.95 40.50
N LYS A 175 2.03 -9.79 41.01
CA LYS A 175 3.10 -10.78 40.87
C LYS A 175 2.66 -12.06 41.59
N SER A 176 2.29 -13.10 40.85
CA SER A 176 2.27 -14.46 41.41
C SER A 176 3.70 -14.97 41.48
N ASN A 177 4.28 -14.93 42.68
CA ASN A 177 5.45 -15.72 43.02
C ASN A 177 5.06 -17.20 43.00
N CYS A 178 5.60 -17.98 42.05
CA CYS A 178 5.76 -19.42 42.22
C CYS A 178 7.24 -19.71 42.46
N ASN A 179 7.63 -19.62 43.74
CA ASN A 179 8.69 -20.44 44.32
C ASN A 179 8.00 -21.32 45.35
N SER A 180 7.83 -22.61 45.03
CA SER A 180 8.15 -23.73 45.92
C SER A 180 8.01 -25.05 45.17
#